data_AF-A0A354FME2-F1
#
_entry.id   AF-A0A354FME2-F1
#
_cell.length_a   1.000
_cell.length_b   1.000
_cell.length_c   1.000
_cell.angle_alpha   90.00
_cell.angle_beta   90.00
_cell.angle_gamma   90.00
#
_symmetry.space_group_name_H-M   'P 1'
#
loop_
_entity.id
_entity.type
_entity.pdbx_description
1 polymer ?
#
loop_
_entity_poly.entity_id
_entity_poly.type
_entity_poly.pdbx_seq_one_letter_code
_entity_poly.pdbx_strand_id
1 'polypeptide(L)'
;LVRNAIPDELGGQELRLGFRNVGFVQMLTAENMSELARLLKKFLGREVGIHCLQEPQVSLFRTVLEQEEFVEQQERERRRQAAREHPLIQNILATFPGSEITEIRLH
;
A
#
# COMPACT_ATOMS: atom_id res chain seq x y z
N LEU A 1 -10.19 3.10 1.86
CA LEU A 1 -10.52 2.37 3.10
C LEU A 1 -10.04 0.92 3.03
N VAL A 2 -10.55 0.08 2.12
CA VAL A 2 -10.15 -1.34 2.02
C VAL A 2 -8.66 -1.54 1.72
N ARG A 3 -8.00 -0.62 1.00
CA ARG A 3 -6.54 -0.66 0.78
C ARG A 3 -5.70 -0.58 2.07
N ASN A 4 -6.27 -0.06 3.16
CA ASN A 4 -5.66 -0.01 4.50
C ASN A 4 -6.01 -1.24 5.35
N ALA A 5 -6.84 -2.14 4.83
CA ALA A 5 -7.17 -3.35 5.54
C ALA A 5 -6.01 -4.35 5.41
N ILE A 6 -5.73 -5.03 6.51
CA ILE A 6 -4.91 -6.24 6.53
C ILE A 6 -5.85 -7.38 6.13
N PRO A 7 -5.57 -8.08 5.02
CA PRO A 7 -6.28 -9.31 4.72
C PRO A 7 -5.89 -10.35 5.78
N ASP A 8 -6.84 -10.70 6.64
CA ASP A 8 -6.62 -11.67 7.70
C ASP A 8 -6.89 -13.09 7.17
N GLU A 9 -8.14 -13.35 6.77
CA GLU A 9 -8.53 -14.64 6.19
C GLU A 9 -9.81 -14.50 5.35
N LEU A 10 -9.90 -15.25 4.24
CA LEU A 10 -11.15 -15.54 3.54
C LEU A 10 -11.62 -16.95 3.95
N GLY A 11 -12.18 -17.05 5.16
CA GLY A 11 -12.63 -18.31 5.74
C GLY A 11 -14.09 -18.61 5.39
N GLY A 12 -14.32 -19.58 4.49
CA GLY A 12 -15.67 -20.08 4.21
C GLY A 12 -16.62 -19.01 3.64
N GLN A 13 -17.62 -18.59 4.41
CA GLN A 13 -18.62 -17.58 4.05
C GLN A 13 -18.32 -16.19 4.62
N GLU A 14 -17.18 -15.98 5.27
CA GLU A 14 -16.84 -14.71 5.90
C GLU A 14 -15.49 -14.17 5.42
N LEU A 15 -15.44 -12.85 5.25
CA LEU A 15 -14.21 -12.08 5.03
C LEU A 15 -13.94 -11.27 6.31
N ARG A 16 -12.79 -11.53 6.93
CA ARG A 16 -12.32 -10.75 8.07
C ARG A 16 -11.37 -9.65 7.60
N LEU A 17 -11.69 -8.42 7.98
CA LEU A 17 -10.88 -7.24 7.69
C LEU A 17 -10.28 -6.71 8.99
N GLY A 18 -8.97 -6.79 9.09
CA GLY A 18 -8.19 -6.14 10.14
C GLY A 18 -7.72 -4.76 9.73
N PHE A 19 -7.45 -3.87 10.69
CA PHE A 19 -6.83 -2.57 10.43
C PHE A 19 -5.74 -2.29 11.46
N ARG A 20 -4.62 -1.70 11.05
CA ARG A 20 -3.59 -1.21 11.99
C ARG A 20 -4.08 0.00 12.79
N ASN A 21 -4.91 0.84 12.15
CA ASN A 21 -5.51 2.01 12.77
C ASN A 21 -7.04 1.84 12.80
N VAL A 22 -7.58 1.76 14.01
CA VAL A 22 -9.03 1.63 14.28
C VAL A 22 -9.86 2.81 13.79
N GLY A 23 -9.26 3.98 13.54
CA GLY A 23 -9.93 5.10 12.89
C GLY A 23 -10.48 4.74 11.51
N PHE A 24 -9.86 3.80 10.79
CA PHE A 24 -10.39 3.31 9.50
C PHE A 24 -11.67 2.49 9.66
N VAL A 25 -11.84 1.79 10.78
CA VAL A 25 -13.06 1.05 11.10
C VAL A 25 -14.23 2.00 11.28
N GLN A 26 -14.00 3.14 11.93
CA GLN A 26 -15.02 4.17 12.17
C GLN A 26 -15.47 4.87 10.86
N MET A 27 -14.63 4.85 9.82
CA MET A 27 -14.97 5.40 8.49
C MET A 27 -15.76 4.41 7.62
N LEU A 28 -15.93 3.16 8.05
CA LEU A 28 -16.75 2.16 7.36
C LEU A 28 -18.22 2.34 7.74
N THR A 29 -18.91 3.15 6.95
CA THR A 29 -20.37 3.29 7.05
C THR A 29 -21.08 2.02 6.58
N ALA A 30 -22.35 1.84 6.99
CA ALA A 30 -23.18 0.74 6.51
C ALA A 30 -23.30 0.71 4.97
N GLU A 31 -23.30 1.88 4.33
CA GLU A 31 -23.32 2.02 2.88
C GLU A 31 -22.03 1.47 2.24
N ASN A 32 -20.86 1.87 2.75
CA ASN A 32 -19.57 1.37 2.28
C ASN A 32 -19.44 -0.15 2.46
N MET A 33 -19.97 -0.67 3.57
CA MET A 33 -19.98 -2.11 3.85
C MET A 33 -20.92 -2.88 2.91
N SER A 34 -22.10 -2.33 2.63
CA SER A 34 -23.06 -2.92 1.68
C SER A 34 -22.50 -2.97 0.26
N GLU A 35 -21.87 -1.87 -0.18
CA GLU A 35 -21.22 -1.80 -1.48
C GLU A 35 -20.06 -2.80 -1.59
N LEU A 36 -19.24 -2.93 -0.54
CA LEU A 36 -18.18 -3.92 -0.49
C LEU A 36 -18.73 -5.35 -0.58
N ALA A 37 -19.83 -5.65 0.12
CA ALA A 37 -20.47 -6.96 0.06
C ALA A 37 -21.01 -7.27 -1.35
N ARG A 38 -21.59 -6.27 -2.02
CA ARG A 38 -22.07 -6.37 -3.41
C ARG A 38 -20.92 -6.67 -4.37
N LEU A 39 -19.79 -5.97 -4.23
CA LEU A 39 -18.59 -6.19 -5.04
C LEU A 39 -17.99 -7.58 -4.82
N LEU A 40 -17.90 -8.02 -3.56
CA LEU A 40 -17.44 -9.37 -3.21
C LEU A 40 -18.36 -10.45 -3.78
N LYS A 41 -19.69 -10.26 -3.71
CA LYS A 41 -20.65 -11.17 -4.32
C LYS A 41 -20.46 -11.28 -5.83
N LYS A 42 -20.24 -10.15 -6.50
CA LYS A 42 -19.95 -10.13 -7.95
C LYS A 42 -18.64 -10.84 -8.29
N PHE A 43 -17.61 -10.70 -7.44
CA PHE A 43 -16.30 -11.28 -7.68
C PHE A 43 -16.23 -12.78 -7.36
N LEU A 44 -16.80 -13.19 -6.22
CA LEU A 44 -16.73 -14.57 -5.71
C LEU A 44 -17.90 -15.44 -6.18
N GLY A 45 -18.95 -14.85 -6.77
CA GLY A 45 -20.16 -15.56 -7.20
C GLY A 45 -21.05 -16.04 -6.06
N ARG A 46 -20.75 -15.66 -4.81
CA ARG A 46 -21.50 -16.05 -3.60
C ARG A 46 -21.55 -14.92 -2.58
N GLU A 47 -22.55 -14.93 -1.72
CA GLU A 47 -22.61 -14.01 -0.60
C GLU A 47 -21.54 -14.33 0.44
N VAL A 48 -20.90 -13.28 0.96
CA VAL A 48 -19.85 -13.36 1.97
C VAL A 48 -20.14 -12.29 3.01
N GLY A 49 -20.22 -12.70 4.28
CA GLY A 49 -20.33 -11.78 5.41
C GLY A 49 -19.01 -11.03 5.60
N ILE A 50 -19.07 -9.72 5.83
CA ILE A 50 -17.87 -8.91 6.09
C ILE A 50 -17.82 -8.60 7.57
N HIS A 51 -16.73 -8.98 8.22
CA HIS A 51 -16.50 -8.70 9.63
C HIS A 51 -15.25 -7.84 9.80
N CYS A 52 -15.42 -6.66 10.39
CA CYS A 52 -14.31 -5.76 10.69
C CYS A 52 -13.88 -5.93 12.14
N LEU A 53 -12.61 -6.28 12.34
CA LEU A 53 -12.03 -6.38 13.68
C LEU A 53 -11.94 -4.98 14.29
N GLN A 54 -12.49 -4.82 15.49
CA GLN A 54 -12.53 -3.52 16.20
C GLN A 54 -11.22 -3.19 16.90
N GLU A 55 -10.33 -4.17 17.06
CA GLU A 55 -9.03 -4.01 17.69
C GLU A 55 -7.93 -3.81 16.65
N PRO A 56 -6.91 -2.97 16.93
CA PRO A 56 -5.76 -2.82 16.06
C PRO A 56 -5.07 -4.15 15.80
N GLN A 57 -4.90 -4.50 14.53
CA GLN A 57 -4.25 -5.75 14.14
C GLN A 57 -2.76 -5.56 13.93
N VAL A 58 -1.96 -6.41 14.57
CA VAL A 58 -0.51 -6.52 14.32
C VAL A 58 -0.29 -7.67 13.37
N SER A 59 -0.02 -7.35 12.10
CA SER A 59 0.31 -8.34 11.08
C SER A 59 1.69 -8.10 10.50
N LEU A 60 2.37 -9.19 10.14
CA LEU A 60 3.60 -9.18 9.37
C LEU A 60 3.34 -8.86 7.89
N PHE A 61 2.10 -8.99 7.42
CA PHE A 61 1.72 -8.69 6.05
C PHE A 61 1.49 -7.20 5.84
N ARG A 62 1.88 -6.71 4.66
CA ARG A 62 1.58 -5.35 4.22
C ARG A 62 0.14 -5.25 3.75
N THR A 63 -0.51 -4.15 4.09
CA THR A 63 -1.76 -3.75 3.42
C THR A 63 -1.50 -3.45 1.94
N VAL A 64 -2.56 -3.36 1.13
CA VAL A 64 -2.40 -3.01 -0.28
C VAL A 64 -1.71 -1.65 -0.43
N LEU A 65 -2.10 -0.66 0.40
CA LEU A 65 -1.48 0.66 0.38
C LEU A 65 0.01 0.59 0.72
N GLU A 66 0.36 -0.10 1.80
CA GLU A 66 1.76 -0.26 2.23
C GLU A 66 2.59 -0.97 1.14
N GLN A 67 2.01 -1.92 0.42
CA GLN A 67 2.69 -2.61 -0.67
C GLN A 67 2.89 -1.71 -1.89
N GLU A 68 1.91 -0.88 -2.25
CA GLU A 68 2.03 0.09 -3.34
C GLU A 68 3.09 1.16 -3.01
N GLU A 69 3.09 1.70 -1.80
CA GLU A 69 4.10 2.65 -1.31
C GLU A 69 5.50 2.02 -1.32
N PHE A 70 5.62 0.76 -0.89
CA PHE A 70 6.88 0.04 -0.93
C PHE A 70 7.41 -0.10 -2.37
N VAL A 71 6.56 -0.49 -3.32
CA VAL A 71 6.95 -0.61 -4.73
C VAL A 71 7.35 0.75 -5.31
N GLU A 72 6.64 1.82 -4.98
CA GLU A 72 6.98 3.17 -5.44
C GLU A 72 8.34 3.63 -4.90
N GLN A 73 8.63 3.36 -3.62
CA GLN A 73 9.93 3.67 -3.01
C GLN A 73 11.06 2.89 -3.68
N GLN A 74 10.85 1.61 -3.99
CA GLN A 74 11.82 0.78 -4.71
C GLN A 74 12.10 1.34 -6.11
N GLU A 75 11.07 1.71 -6.87
CA GLU A 75 11.24 2.31 -8.19
C GLU A 75 11.96 3.67 -8.13
N ARG A 76 11.67 4.50 -7.13
CA ARG A 76 12.38 5.76 -6.92
C ARG A 76 13.87 5.54 -6.63
N GLU A 77 14.20 4.57 -5.77
CA GLU A 77 15.59 4.26 -5.45
C GLU A 77 16.33 3.68 -6.66
N ARG A 78 15.68 2.78 -7.42
CA ARG A 78 16.23 2.23 -8.66
C ARG A 78 16.55 3.32 -9.67
N ARG A 79 15.65 4.31 -9.84
CA ARG A 79 15.89 5.47 -10.72
C ARG A 79 17.03 6.34 -10.22
N ARG A 80 17.16 6.55 -8.91
CA ARG A 80 18.28 7.29 -8.32
C ARG A 80 19.61 6.59 -8.56
N GLN A 81 19.68 5.28 -8.36
CA GLN A 81 20.88 4.48 -8.64
C GLN A 81 21.26 4.56 -10.12
N ALA A 82 20.31 4.31 -11.03
CA ALA A 82 20.55 4.42 -12.47
C ALA A 82 21.05 5.80 -12.90
N ALA A 83 20.52 6.87 -12.29
CA ALA A 83 20.98 8.21 -12.59
C ALA A 83 22.37 8.52 -11.99
N ARG A 84 22.70 8.01 -10.80
CA ARG A 84 24.06 8.09 -10.23
C ARG A 84 25.11 7.40 -11.09
N GLU A 85 24.71 6.35 -11.81
CA GLU A 85 25.57 5.65 -12.77
C GLU A 85 25.76 6.42 -14.08
N HIS A 86 24.98 7.47 -14.33
CA HIS A 86 25.06 8.23 -15.57
C HIS A 86 26.38 9.03 -15.65
N PRO A 87 27.14 8.98 -16.76
CA PRO A 87 28.45 9.64 -16.87
C PRO A 87 28.45 11.14 -16.55
N LEU A 88 27.41 11.86 -16.99
CA LEU A 88 27.26 13.29 -16.67
C LEU A 88 27.09 13.54 -15.18
N ILE A 89 26.33 12.70 -14.48
CA ILE A 89 26.09 12.83 -13.04
C ILE A 89 27.39 12.50 -12.28
N GLN A 90 28.11 11.47 -12.70
CA GLN A 90 29.43 11.14 -12.12
C GLN A 90 30.43 12.29 -12.30
N ASN A 91 30.47 12.92 -13.47
CA ASN A 91 31.33 14.08 -13.72
C ASN A 91 30.97 15.27 -12.82
N ILE A 92 29.68 15.54 -12.62
CA ILE A 92 29.22 16.60 -11.71
C ILE A 92 29.64 16.27 -10.27
N LEU A 93 29.40 15.04 -9.80
CA LEU A 93 29.78 14.61 -8.45
C LEU A 93 31.31 14.64 -8.23
N ALA A 94 32.10 14.31 -9.26
CA ALA A 94 33.55 14.42 -9.22
C ALA A 94 34.05 15.87 -9.20
N THR A 95 33.31 16.79 -9.82
CA THR A 95 33.63 18.23 -9.85
C THR A 95 33.30 18.90 -8.50
N PHE A 96 32.28 18.44 -7.79
CA PHE A 96 31.82 18.99 -6.52
C PHE A 96 31.91 17.97 -5.37
N PRO A 97 33.12 17.63 -4.89
CA PRO A 97 33.31 16.65 -3.82
C PRO A 97 32.60 17.09 -2.53
N GLY A 98 31.83 16.17 -1.94
CA GLY A 98 30.99 16.43 -0.76
C GLY A 98 29.55 16.84 -1.08
N SER A 99 29.19 16.94 -2.35
CA SER A 99 27.80 17.21 -2.76
C SER A 99 26.97 15.92 -2.79
N GLU A 100 25.70 16.01 -2.39
CA GLU A 100 24.74 14.92 -2.48
C GLU A 100 23.63 15.24 -3.51
N ILE A 101 23.13 14.20 -4.17
CA ILE A 101 21.96 14.35 -5.05
C ILE A 101 20.71 14.23 -4.19
N THR A 102 20.04 15.36 -3.97
CA THR A 102 18.77 15.44 -3.21
C THR A 102 17.56 15.08 -4.06
N GLU A 103 17.54 15.45 -5.33
CA GLU A 103 16.42 15.20 -6.23
C GLU A 103 16.87 15.06 -7.70
N ILE A 104 16.24 14.14 -8.44
CA ILE A 104 16.44 13.97 -9.89
C ILE A 104 15.06 14.05 -10.55
N ARG A 105 14.82 15.14 -11.30
CA ARG A 105 13.60 15.33 -12.08
C ARG A 105 13.92 15.09 -13.56
N LEU A 106 13.34 14.03 -14.11
CA LEU A 106 13.32 13.80 -15.55
C LEU A 106 12.00 14.40 -16.08
N HIS A 107 12.10 15.40 -16.95
CA HIS A 107 10.98 15.97 -17.69
C HIS A 107 10.64 15.12 -18.90
#